data_AF-A0A3Q8VQD0-F1
#
_entry.id   AF-A0A3Q8VQD0-F1
#
_cell.length_a   1.000
_cell.length_b   1.000
_cell.length_c   1.000
_cell.angle_alpha   90.00
_cell.angle_beta   90.00
_cell.angle_gamma   90.00
#
_symmetry.space_group_name_H-M   'P 1'
#
loop_
_entity.id
_entity.type
_entity.pdbx_description
1 polymer ?
#
loop_
_entity_poly.entity_id
_entity_poly.type
_entity_poly.pdbx_seq_one_letter_code
_entity_poly.pdbx_strand_id
1 'polypeptide(L)'
;MEKYNNWKLKFYTIWAGQAVSLITSAILQMAIIFYLTEKTGSAMVLSMASLVGFLPYAVFGPAIGVLVDRHDRKKIMIGADLIIAAAGAVLAIVALYMELPIWMVMVVLFIRSIGTAFHTPALNAVTPLLVPEEQLT
;
A
#
# COMPACT_ATOMS: atom_id res chain seq x y z
N MET A 1 -25.96 -20.36 -10.66
CA MET A 1 -25.65 -20.49 -9.22
C MET A 1 -24.17 -20.81 -8.93
N GLU A 2 -23.29 -20.97 -9.93
CA GLU A 2 -21.84 -21.15 -9.71
C GLU A 2 -21.07 -19.89 -9.26
N LYS A 3 -21.67 -18.71 -9.41
CA LYS A 3 -21.00 -17.40 -9.24
C LYS A 3 -20.45 -17.16 -7.82
N TYR A 4 -20.99 -17.84 -6.81
CA TYR A 4 -20.61 -17.71 -5.40
C TYR A 4 -19.99 -18.97 -4.79
N ASN A 5 -19.59 -19.95 -5.60
CA ASN A 5 -18.97 -21.15 -5.05
C ASN A 5 -17.66 -20.77 -4.33
N ASN A 6 -17.57 -21.11 -3.04
CA ASN A 6 -16.48 -20.74 -2.13
C ASN A 6 -16.24 -19.22 -1.92
N TRP A 7 -17.28 -18.39 -2.02
CA TRP A 7 -17.16 -16.93 -1.82
C TRP A 7 -16.56 -16.56 -0.45
N LYS A 8 -16.98 -17.25 0.63
CA LYS A 8 -16.45 -17.06 1.98
C LYS A 8 -14.94 -17.30 2.04
N LEU A 9 -14.47 -18.40 1.44
CA LEU A 9 -13.05 -18.72 1.40
C LEU A 9 -12.27 -17.63 0.66
N LYS A 10 -12.72 -17.21 -0.53
CA LYS A 10 -12.08 -16.14 -1.31
C LYS A 10 -12.04 -14.82 -0.54
N PHE A 11 -13.15 -14.47 0.11
CA PHE A 11 -13.26 -13.29 0.96
C PHE A 11 -12.26 -13.36 2.12
N TYR A 12 -12.33 -14.39 2.96
CA TYR A 12 -11.44 -14.53 4.11
C TYR A 12 -9.95 -14.60 3.72
N THR A 13 -9.60 -15.21 2.59
CA THR A 13 -8.21 -15.21 2.09
C THR A 13 -7.72 -13.78 1.78
N ILE A 14 -8.53 -12.98 1.08
CA ILE A 14 -8.16 -11.59 0.75
C ILE A 14 -8.10 -10.75 2.02
N TRP A 15 -9.11 -10.85 2.89
CA TRP A 15 -9.21 -10.04 4.10
C TRP A 15 -8.16 -10.40 5.16
N ALA A 16 -7.78 -11.67 5.28
CA ALA A 16 -6.64 -12.06 6.12
C ALA A 16 -5.34 -11.44 5.59
N GLY A 17 -5.11 -11.48 4.27
CA GLY A 17 -3.97 -10.82 3.64
C GLY A 17 -3.97 -9.30 3.87
N GLN A 18 -5.13 -8.66 3.74
CA GLN A 18 -5.29 -7.22 4.02
C GLN A 18 -5.02 -6.88 5.48
N ALA A 19 -5.51 -7.68 6.43
CA ALA A 19 -5.23 -7.47 7.85
C ALA A 19 -3.71 -7.49 8.14
N VAL A 20 -3.00 -8.49 7.60
CA VAL A 20 -1.54 -8.59 7.72
C VAL A 20 -0.87 -7.37 7.06
N SER A 21 -1.30 -6.99 5.85
CA SER A 21 -0.75 -5.84 5.13
C SER A 21 -0.91 -4.52 5.89
N LEU A 22 -2.08 -4.29 6.50
CA LEU A 22 -2.36 -3.11 7.32
C LEU A 22 -1.47 -3.05 8.56
N ILE A 23 -1.36 -4.16 9.30
CA ILE A 23 -0.52 -4.24 10.49
C ILE A 23 0.94 -3.97 10.13
N THR A 24 1.43 -4.63 9.07
CA THR A 24 2.83 -4.50 8.65
C THR A 24 3.12 -3.09 8.12
N SER A 25 2.17 -2.49 7.43
CA SER A 25 2.26 -1.10 6.95
C SER A 25 2.33 -0.11 8.11
N ALA A 26 1.54 -0.31 9.17
CA ALA A 26 1.56 0.52 10.37
C ALA A 26 2.90 0.40 11.13
N ILE A 27 3.42 -0.82 11.27
CA ILE A 27 4.74 -1.07 11.88
C ILE A 27 5.83 -0.34 11.07
N LEU A 28 5.83 -0.49 9.74
CA LEU A 28 6.82 0.16 8.88
C LEU A 28 6.71 1.70 8.94
N GLN A 29 5.49 2.24 9.00
CA GLN A 29 5.28 3.68 9.18
C GLN A 29 5.91 4.17 10.49
N MET A 30 5.67 3.46 11.59
CA MET A 30 6.24 3.80 12.89
C MET A 30 7.76 3.67 12.89
N ALA A 31 8.30 2.62 12.28
CA ALA A 31 9.74 2.41 12.15
C ALA A 31 10.41 3.56 11.37
N ILE A 32 9.80 4.02 10.28
CA ILE A 32 10.31 5.17 9.50
C ILE A 32 10.30 6.45 10.34
N ILE A 33 9.24 6.70 11.12
CA ILE A 33 9.16 7.88 12.01
C ILE A 33 10.28 7.85 13.04
N PHE A 34 10.46 6.73 13.75
CA PHE A 34 11.53 6.60 14.74
C PHE A 34 12.91 6.73 14.11
N TYR A 35 13.13 6.06 12.98
CA TYR A 35 14.41 6.10 12.27
C TYR A 35 14.79 7.52 11.83
N LEU A 36 13.87 8.24 11.19
CA LEU A 36 14.13 9.62 10.74
C LEU A 36 14.31 10.57 11.93
N THR A 37 13.55 10.37 13.02
CA THR A 37 13.70 11.17 14.24
C THR A 37 15.07 10.97 14.87
N GLU A 38 15.50 9.72 15.04
CA GLU A 38 16.79 9.39 15.62
C GLU A 38 17.95 9.88 14.74
N LYS A 39 17.85 9.67 13.42
CA LYS A 39 18.95 10.00 12.49
C LYS A 39 19.10 11.50 12.22
N THR A 40 18.01 12.26 12.27
CA THR A 40 18.02 13.69 11.86
C THR A 40 17.69 14.66 12.96
N GLY A 41 16.91 14.25 13.97
CA GLY A 41 16.33 15.15 14.99
C GLY A 41 15.46 16.28 14.41
N SER A 42 15.10 16.22 13.13
CA SER A 42 14.53 17.36 12.39
C SER A 42 13.04 17.17 12.12
N ALA A 43 12.22 18.05 12.69
CA ALA A 43 10.80 18.11 12.40
C ALA A 43 10.53 18.36 10.90
N MET A 44 11.38 19.13 10.22
CA MET A 44 11.24 19.40 8.78
C MET A 44 11.38 18.12 7.94
N VAL A 45 12.31 17.23 8.30
CA VAL A 45 12.49 15.95 7.60
C VAL A 45 11.27 15.05 7.79
N LEU A 46 10.72 14.98 9.00
CA LEU A 46 9.50 14.22 9.28
C LEU A 46 8.27 14.78 8.55
N SER A 47 8.12 16.10 8.48
CA SER A 47 7.05 16.75 7.70
C SER A 47 7.19 16.43 6.21
N MET A 48 8.42 16.49 5.67
CA MET A 48 8.67 16.14 4.27
C MET A 48 8.39 14.66 3.99
N ALA A 49 8.80 13.75 4.88
CA ALA A 49 8.50 12.33 4.77
C ALA A 49 6.99 12.07 4.80
N SER A 50 6.26 12.78 5.67
CA SER A 50 4.81 12.71 5.74
C SER A 50 4.18 13.17 4.41
N LEU A 51 4.59 14.35 3.90
CA LEU A 51 4.13 14.85 2.60
C LEU A 51 4.39 13.83 1.49
N VAL A 52 5.59 13.27 1.39
CA VAL A 52 5.93 12.27 0.38
C VAL A 52 5.11 10.98 0.55
N GLY A 53 4.71 10.64 1.77
CA GLY A 53 3.87 9.47 2.07
C GLY A 53 2.42 9.59 1.60
N PHE A 54 1.82 10.79 1.55
CA PHE A 54 0.40 10.95 1.18
C PHE A 54 0.14 11.85 -0.04
N LEU A 55 1.01 12.81 -0.33
CA LEU A 55 0.80 13.79 -1.39
C LEU A 55 0.76 13.15 -2.79
N PRO A 56 1.65 12.21 -3.15
CA PRO A 56 1.56 11.54 -4.44
C PRO A 56 0.23 10.80 -4.62
N TYR A 57 -0.26 10.11 -3.58
CA TYR A 57 -1.60 9.52 -3.59
C TYR A 57 -2.69 10.56 -3.85
N ALA A 58 -2.66 11.71 -3.16
CA ALA A 58 -3.66 12.76 -3.32
C ALA A 58 -3.65 13.39 -4.73
N VAL A 59 -2.46 13.60 -5.30
CA VAL A 59 -2.28 14.24 -6.61
C VAL A 59 -2.59 13.29 -7.76
N PHE A 60 -2.05 12.07 -7.72
CA PHE A 60 -2.18 11.11 -8.83
C PHE A 60 -3.40 10.21 -8.69
N GLY A 61 -4.01 10.12 -7.50
CA GLY A 61 -5.16 9.27 -7.20
C GLY A 61 -6.32 9.38 -8.20
N PRO A 62 -6.81 10.59 -8.56
CA PRO A 62 -7.90 10.72 -9.53
C PRO A 62 -7.56 10.15 -10.91
N ALA A 63 -6.36 10.41 -11.43
CA ALA A 63 -5.93 9.91 -12.73
C ALA A 63 -5.70 8.40 -12.72
N ILE A 64 -5.08 7.89 -11.65
CA ILE A 64 -4.85 6.46 -11.42
C ILE A 64 -6.18 5.72 -11.29
N GLY A 65 -7.17 6.29 -10.59
CA GLY A 65 -8.49 5.70 -10.43
C GLY A 65 -9.18 5.43 -11.78
N VAL A 66 -9.13 6.38 -12.70
CA VAL A 66 -9.66 6.20 -14.07
C VAL A 66 -8.94 5.05 -14.80
N LEU A 67 -7.64 4.88 -14.58
CA LEU A 67 -6.89 3.78 -15.17
C LEU A 67 -7.28 2.44 -14.55
N VAL A 68 -7.47 2.39 -13.23
CA VAL A 68 -7.88 1.20 -12.49
C VAL A 68 -9.24 0.69 -12.95
N ASP A 69 -10.18 1.59 -13.26
CA ASP A 69 -11.51 1.21 -13.73
C ASP A 69 -11.52 0.62 -15.14
N ARG A 70 -10.50 0.90 -15.96
CA ARG A 70 -10.41 0.42 -17.35
C ARG A 70 -9.67 -0.91 -17.50
N HIS A 71 -9.02 -1.39 -16.45
CA HIS A 71 -8.14 -2.56 -16.50
C HIS A 71 -8.57 -3.62 -15.48
N ASP A 72 -7.95 -4.81 -15.57
CA ASP A 72 -8.18 -5.88 -14.62
C ASP A 72 -7.68 -5.48 -13.22
N ARG A 73 -8.65 -5.15 -12.35
CA ARG A 73 -8.43 -4.70 -10.97
C ARG A 73 -7.58 -5.67 -10.15
N LYS A 74 -7.73 -6.99 -10.37
CA LYS A 74 -6.95 -7.99 -9.64
C LYS A 74 -5.47 -7.92 -10.03
N LYS A 75 -5.17 -7.78 -11.32
CA LYS A 75 -3.79 -7.67 -11.81
C LYS A 75 -3.13 -6.39 -11.34
N ILE A 76 -3.86 -5.27 -11.34
CA ILE A 76 -3.36 -3.99 -10.85
C ILE A 76 -3.03 -4.06 -9.36
N MET A 77 -3.93 -4.61 -8.55
CA MET A 77 -3.74 -4.73 -7.10
C MET A 77 -2.49 -5.56 -6.77
N ILE A 78 -2.35 -6.73 -7.42
CA ILE A 78 -1.16 -7.59 -7.27
C ILE A 78 0.11 -6.86 -7.72
N GLY A 79 0.07 -6.17 -8.86
CA GLY A 79 1.21 -5.41 -9.36
C GLY A 79 1.65 -4.30 -8.41
N ALA A 80 0.70 -3.55 -7.86
CA ALA A 80 0.95 -2.50 -6.88
C ALA A 80 1.59 -3.08 -5.60
N ASP A 81 1.02 -4.15 -5.05
CA ASP A 81 1.55 -4.81 -3.86
C ASP A 81 2.96 -5.36 -4.09
N LEU A 82 3.24 -5.94 -5.26
CA LEU A 82 4.58 -6.43 -5.60
C LEU A 82 5.60 -5.29 -5.70
N ILE A 83 5.23 -4.15 -6.30
CA ILE A 83 6.12 -2.97 -6.38
C ILE A 83 6.41 -2.42 -4.98
N ILE A 84 5.38 -2.32 -4.14
CA ILE A 84 5.51 -1.86 -2.75
C ILE A 84 6.40 -2.82 -1.95
N ALA A 85 6.16 -4.13 -2.07
CA ALA A 85 6.94 -5.15 -1.39
C ALA A 85 8.39 -5.16 -1.86
N ALA A 86 8.65 -5.02 -3.17
CA ALA A 86 10.00 -4.93 -3.72
C ALA A 86 10.74 -3.69 -3.21
N ALA A 87 10.09 -2.52 -3.20
CA ALA A 87 10.68 -1.29 -2.67
C ALA A 87 11.01 -1.42 -1.17
N GLY A 88 10.11 -2.02 -0.39
CA GLY A 88 10.34 -2.30 1.03
C GLY A 88 11.46 -3.32 1.25
N ALA A 89 11.54 -4.37 0.45
CA ALA A 89 12.59 -5.37 0.52
C ALA A 89 13.97 -4.78 0.21
N VAL A 90 14.06 -3.91 -0.81
CA VAL A 90 15.30 -3.18 -1.12
C VAL A 90 15.71 -2.29 0.03
N LEU A 91 14.77 -1.57 0.66
CA LEU A 91 15.06 -0.76 1.85
C LEU A 91 15.57 -1.64 3.01
N ALA A 92 14.91 -2.77 3.28
CA ALA A 92 15.30 -3.68 4.35
C ALA A 92 16.69 -4.29 4.11
N ILE A 93 16.99 -4.71 2.88
CA ILE A 93 18.31 -5.25 2.51
C ILE A 93 19.39 -4.19 2.74
N VAL A 94 19.19 -2.96 2.24
CA VAL A 94 20.19 -1.90 2.43
C VAL A 94 20.40 -1.58 3.91
N ALA A 95 19.32 -1.56 4.71
CA ALA A 95 19.40 -1.34 6.16
C ALA A 95 20.21 -2.40 6.91
N LEU A 96 20.32 -3.62 6.38
CA LEU A 96 21.12 -4.70 7.00
C LEU A 96 22.62 -4.55 6.74
N TYR A 97 23.01 -3.92 5.63
CA TYR A 97 24.42 -3.84 5.20
C TYR A 97 25.03 -2.44 5.40
N MET A 98 24.21 -1.39 5.46
CA MET A 98 24.69 -0.01 5.59
C MET A 98 23.64 0.90 6.24
N GLU A 99 24.07 2.08 6.66
CA GLU A 99 23.14 3.11 7.12
C GLU A 99 22.22 3.57 5.98
N LEU A 100 20.91 3.63 6.26
CA LEU A 100 19.93 4.08 5.28
C LEU A 100 20.04 5.58 5.01
N PRO A 101 20.31 5.99 3.75
CA PRO A 101 20.27 7.40 3.42
C PRO A 101 18.81 7.89 3.37
N ILE A 102 18.57 9.11 3.85
CA ILE A 102 17.21 9.70 3.96
C ILE A 102 16.49 9.71 2.61
N TRP A 103 17.19 10.02 1.52
CA TRP A 103 16.58 10.07 0.19
C TRP A 103 15.99 8.73 -0.24
N MET A 104 16.57 7.60 0.19
CA MET A 104 16.08 6.27 -0.15
C MET A 104 14.79 5.97 0.61
N VAL A 105 14.70 6.39 1.87
CA VAL A 105 13.45 6.34 2.65
C VAL A 105 12.36 7.16 1.95
N MET A 106 12.69 8.38 1.48
CA MET A 106 11.76 9.23 0.74
C MET A 106 11.27 8.59 -0.56
N VAL A 107 12.17 7.97 -1.34
CA VAL A 107 11.81 7.25 -2.57
C VAL A 107 10.87 6.09 -2.28
N VAL A 108 11.11 5.31 -1.22
CA VAL A 108 10.24 4.21 -0.84
C VAL A 108 8.87 4.72 -0.38
N LEU A 109 8.81 5.80 0.40
CA LEU A 109 7.55 6.46 0.77
C LEU A 109 6.77 6.93 -0.45
N PHE A 110 7.45 7.52 -1.44
CA PHE A 110 6.84 7.97 -2.68
C PHE A 110 6.23 6.80 -3.48
N ILE A 111 7.00 5.73 -3.66
CA ILE A 111 6.54 4.50 -4.34
C ILE A 111 5.33 3.91 -3.61
N ARG A 112 5.38 3.85 -2.27
CA ARG A 112 4.25 3.37 -1.45
C ARG A 112 3.01 4.23 -1.64
N SER A 113 3.17 5.55 -1.68
CA SER A 113 2.07 6.49 -1.89
C SER A 113 1.39 6.26 -3.24
N ILE A 114 2.17 6.13 -4.32
CA ILE A 114 1.64 5.84 -5.66
C ILE A 114 1.01 4.44 -5.71
N GLY A 115 1.69 3.41 -5.20
CA GLY A 115 1.16 2.05 -5.20
C GLY A 115 -0.18 1.95 -4.45
N THR A 116 -0.32 2.70 -3.35
CA THR A 116 -1.58 2.79 -2.61
C THR A 116 -2.69 3.42 -3.46
N ALA A 117 -2.37 4.35 -4.36
CA ALA A 117 -3.34 4.96 -5.28
C ALA A 117 -3.91 3.95 -6.29
N PHE A 118 -3.14 2.92 -6.65
CA PHE A 118 -3.61 1.80 -7.47
C PHE A 118 -4.41 0.78 -6.65
N HIS A 119 -3.96 0.48 -5.43
CA HIS A 119 -4.51 -0.59 -4.60
C HIS A 119 -5.89 -0.23 -4.02
N THR A 120 -6.05 0.94 -3.37
CA THR A 120 -7.27 1.28 -2.63
C THR A 120 -8.55 1.28 -3.48
N PRO A 121 -8.59 1.92 -4.66
CA PRO A 121 -9.79 1.89 -5.51
C PRO A 121 -10.11 0.49 -6.02
N ALA A 122 -9.07 -0.30 -6.35
CA ALA A 122 -9.24 -1.68 -6.82
C ALA A 122 -9.86 -2.58 -5.74
N LEU A 123 -9.37 -2.48 -4.49
CA LEU A 123 -9.88 -3.26 -3.36
C LEU A 123 -11.35 -2.92 -3.06
N ASN A 124 -11.68 -1.63 -3.00
CA ASN A 124 -13.04 -1.16 -2.73
C ASN A 124 -14.03 -1.65 -3.79
N ALA A 125 -13.60 -1.73 -5.05
CA ALA A 125 -14.45 -2.16 -6.14
C ALA A 125 -14.53 -3.69 -6.30
N VAL A 126 -13.56 -4.45 -5.79
CA VAL A 126 -13.56 -5.93 -5.81
C VAL A 126 -14.37 -6.52 -4.67
N THR A 127 -14.40 -5.86 -3.51
CA THR A 127 -15.13 -6.31 -2.31
C THR A 127 -16.62 -6.63 -2.58
N PRO A 128 -17.43 -5.75 -3.21
CA PRO A 128 -18.84 -6.04 -3.49
C PRO A 128 -19.04 -7.11 -4.56
N LEU A 129 -18.03 -7.41 -5.39
CA LEU A 129 -18.10 -8.47 -6.40
C LEU A 129 -17.90 -9.88 -5.82
N LEU A 130 -17.31 -9.97 -4.61
CA LEU A 130 -16.98 -11.23 -3.96
C LEU A 130 -18.05 -11.68 -2.95
N VAL A 131 -18.87 -10.77 -2.44
CA VAL A 131 -19.88 -11.05 -1.42
C VAL A 131 -21.27 -10.96 -2.06
N PRO A 132 -22.18 -11.92 -1.79
CA PRO A 132 -23.58 -11.80 -2.22
C PRO A 132 -24.21 -10.51 -1.68
N GLU A 133 -25.07 -9.86 -2.47
CA GLU A 133 -25.70 -8.58 -2.09
C GLU A 133 -26.45 -8.66 -0.75
N GLU A 134 -27.03 -9.82 -0.45
CA GLU A 134 -27.74 -10.15 0.79
C GLU A 134 -26.86 -10.07 2.06
N GLN A 135 -25.54 -10.06 1.93
CA GLN A 135 -24.58 -10.03 3.05
C GLN A 135 -23.73 -8.75 3.08
N LEU A 136 -24.10 -7.72 2.31
CA LEU A 136 -23.42 -6.41 2.27
C LEU A 136 -23.97 -5.40 3.31
N THR A 137 -24.92 -5.80 4.15
CA THR A 137 -25.59 -4.94 5.16
C THR A 137 -25.22 -5.39 6.57
#